data_AF-A0A358L7T3-F1
#
_entry.id   AF-A0A358L7T3-F1
#
_cell.length_a   1.000
_cell.length_b   1.000
_cell.length_c   1.000
_cell.angle_alpha   90.00
_cell.angle_beta   90.00
_cell.angle_gamma   90.00
#
_symmetry.space_group_name_H-M   'P 1'
#
loop_
_entity.id
_entity.type
_entity.pdbx_description
1 polymer ?
#
loop_
_entity_poly.entity_id
_entity_poly.type
_entity_poly.pdbx_seq_one_letter_code
_entity_poly.pdbx_strand_id
1 'polypeptide(L)'
;MGDFITEFCTGELLDKQADYCELFDRGRATSLLLFEHVHGESRDRGQAMVDLLEQYRADGLALSAKELPDFLPLYLEYLASLDPARARVGLADVAPILALLAARLQQRQSRYSELFTLLLALSDTGLAVDDLAPTIKQEARDDTPAALDAVWEEEQIRFLGEQGCASAQQAAHQRRFADAVAPQYLDVADMKTSTRRLS
;
A
#
# COMPACT_ATOMS: atom_id res chain seq x y z
N MET A 1 -1.27 -14.07 17.05
CA MET A 1 -1.66 -12.70 17.45
C MET A 1 -1.21 -12.33 18.86
N GLY A 2 -1.54 -13.08 19.92
CA GLY A 2 -1.13 -12.72 21.30
C GLY A 2 0.38 -12.58 21.50
N ASP A 3 1.16 -13.47 20.87
CA ASP A 3 2.63 -13.40 20.89
C ASP A 3 3.17 -12.20 20.11
N PHE A 4 2.46 -11.72 19.08
CA PHE A 4 2.87 -10.55 18.30
C PHE A 4 2.73 -9.28 19.11
N ILE A 5 1.55 -9.09 19.72
CA ILE A 5 1.27 -7.92 20.56
C ILE A 5 2.25 -7.88 21.72
N THR A 6 2.50 -9.02 22.37
CA THR A 6 3.45 -9.09 23.49
C THR A 6 4.85 -8.70 23.05
N GLU A 7 5.39 -9.32 21.99
CA GLU A 7 6.72 -8.99 21.47
C GLU A 7 6.83 -7.52 21.07
N PHE A 8 5.83 -7.00 20.35
CA PHE A 8 5.79 -5.63 19.89
C PHE A 8 5.80 -4.63 21.06
N CYS A 9 4.96 -4.85 22.07
CA CYS A 9 4.86 -3.97 23.24
C CYS A 9 6.05 -4.08 24.21
N THR A 10 6.81 -5.18 24.18
CA THR A 10 8.01 -5.35 25.02
C THR A 10 9.30 -4.85 24.37
N GLY A 11 9.28 -4.51 23.09
CA GLY A 11 10.44 -3.99 22.38
C GLY A 11 10.77 -2.54 22.75
N GLU A 12 12.01 -2.14 22.48
CA GLU A 12 12.43 -0.74 22.59
C GLU A 12 11.68 0.14 21.59
N LEU A 13 11.15 1.28 22.05
CA LEU A 13 10.28 2.14 21.25
C LEU A 13 10.93 2.59 19.94
N LEU A 14 12.19 3.04 20.00
CA LEU A 14 12.91 3.54 18.83
C LEU A 14 13.15 2.44 17.80
N ASP A 15 13.44 1.22 18.25
CA ASP A 15 13.62 0.07 17.36
C ASP A 15 12.30 -0.26 16.66
N LYS A 16 11.18 -0.27 17.39
CA LYS A 16 9.85 -0.52 16.80
C LYS A 16 9.41 0.59 15.84
N GLN A 17 9.78 1.84 16.09
CA GLN A 17 9.54 2.94 15.15
C GLN A 17 10.40 2.80 13.90
N ALA A 18 11.68 2.44 14.05
CA ALA A 18 12.57 2.19 12.92
C ALA A 18 12.08 1.02 12.05
N ASP A 19 11.70 -0.11 12.68
CA ASP A 19 11.12 -1.27 12.01
C ASP A 19 9.86 -0.90 11.22
N TYR A 20 8.99 -0.07 11.81
CA TYR A 20 7.76 0.40 11.18
C TYR A 20 8.06 1.25 9.95
N CYS A 21 8.92 2.26 10.07
CA CYS A 21 9.29 3.13 8.95
C CYS A 21 10.01 2.35 7.85
N GLU A 22 10.87 1.39 8.21
CA GLU A 22 11.54 0.53 7.24
C GLU A 22 10.52 -0.28 6.42
N LEU A 23 9.48 -0.77 7.08
CA LEU A 23 8.48 -1.62 6.46
C LEU A 23 7.44 -0.85 5.63
N PHE A 24 6.93 0.27 6.12
CA PHE A 24 5.76 0.95 5.54
C PHE A 24 6.07 2.24 4.80
N ASP A 25 7.19 2.92 5.11
CA ASP A 25 7.46 4.27 4.63
C ASP A 25 8.60 4.35 3.60
N ARG A 26 9.44 3.30 3.48
CA ARG A 26 10.59 3.30 2.55
C ARG A 26 10.22 2.99 1.10
N GLY A 27 9.24 2.11 0.89
CA GLY A 27 8.86 1.62 -0.43
C GLY A 27 7.36 1.76 -0.66
N ARG A 28 6.96 1.66 -1.93
CA ARG A 28 5.56 1.73 -2.37
C ARG A 28 4.83 0.39 -2.18
N ALA A 29 5.52 -0.74 -2.33
CA ALA A 29 4.94 -2.09 -2.32
C ALA A 29 4.18 -2.41 -1.03
N THR A 30 4.69 -1.93 0.11
CA THR A 30 4.10 -2.15 1.43
C THR A 30 3.44 -0.90 2.00
N SER A 31 3.38 0.21 1.26
CA SER A 31 2.77 1.47 1.72
C SER A 31 1.36 1.28 2.28
N LEU A 32 1.01 2.03 3.32
CA LEU A 32 -0.32 2.02 3.91
C LEU A 32 -1.30 2.98 3.23
N LEU A 33 -0.90 3.62 2.14
CA LEU A 33 -1.80 4.45 1.32
C LEU A 33 -2.59 3.54 0.37
N LEU A 34 -3.90 3.42 0.58
CA LEU A 34 -4.75 2.48 -0.15
C LEU A 34 -4.72 2.73 -1.67
N PHE A 35 -4.79 3.99 -2.09
CA PHE A 35 -4.85 4.33 -3.52
C PHE A 35 -3.51 4.20 -4.23
N GLU A 36 -2.40 4.12 -3.48
CA GLU A 36 -1.08 3.75 -4.01
C GLU A 36 -1.20 2.44 -4.80
N HIS A 37 -1.84 1.41 -4.23
CA HIS A 37 -1.91 0.06 -4.78
C HIS A 37 -2.86 -0.12 -5.96
N VAL A 38 -3.65 0.90 -6.28
CA VAL A 38 -4.68 0.84 -7.33
C VAL A 38 -4.39 1.83 -8.45
N HIS A 39 -3.97 3.04 -8.09
CA HIS A 39 -3.83 4.15 -9.02
C HIS A 39 -2.37 4.59 -9.20
N GLY A 40 -1.45 4.25 -8.29
CA GLY A 40 -0.07 4.74 -8.32
C GLY A 40 -0.01 6.27 -8.39
N GLU A 41 0.53 6.79 -9.50
CA GLU A 41 0.60 8.23 -9.81
C GLU A 41 -0.48 8.70 -10.80
N SER A 42 -1.48 7.87 -11.09
CA SER A 42 -2.52 8.22 -12.04
C SER A 42 -3.36 9.41 -11.55
N ARG A 43 -3.91 10.15 -12.52
CA ARG A 43 -4.86 11.24 -12.23
C ARG A 43 -6.10 10.76 -11.49
N ASP A 44 -6.47 9.50 -11.65
CA ASP A 44 -7.64 8.90 -11.01
C ASP A 44 -7.48 8.85 -9.48
N ARG A 45 -6.24 8.80 -8.96
CA ARG A 45 -5.96 8.92 -7.53
C ARG A 45 -6.54 10.20 -6.93
N GLY A 46 -6.39 11.32 -7.63
CA GLY A 46 -6.88 12.62 -7.15
C GLY A 46 -8.39 12.64 -7.00
N GLN A 47 -9.13 12.07 -7.95
CA GLN A 47 -10.59 11.97 -7.86
C GLN A 47 -11.01 11.02 -6.74
N ALA A 48 -10.35 9.86 -6.61
CA ALA A 48 -10.62 8.91 -5.53
C ALA A 48 -10.43 9.53 -4.13
N MET A 49 -9.41 10.38 -3.95
CA MET A 49 -9.22 11.14 -2.71
C MET A 49 -10.34 12.13 -2.43
N VAL A 50 -10.86 12.82 -3.45
CA VAL A 50 -11.99 13.74 -3.30
C VAL A 50 -13.24 12.97 -2.89
N ASP A 51 -13.54 11.86 -3.58
CA ASP A 51 -14.71 11.03 -3.31
C ASP A 51 -14.69 10.47 -1.88
N LEU A 52 -13.52 9.99 -1.42
CA LEU A 52 -13.35 9.48 -0.05
C LEU A 52 -13.50 10.59 1.01
N LEU A 53 -12.99 11.80 0.75
CA LEU A 53 -13.19 12.95 1.63
C LEU A 53 -14.66 13.36 1.71
N GLU A 54 -15.40 13.29 0.61
CA GLU A 54 -16.85 13.56 0.59
C GLU A 54 -17.61 12.52 1.42
N GLN A 55 -17.24 11.24 1.28
CA GLN A 55 -17.80 10.16 2.09
C GLN A 55 -17.57 10.39 3.60
N TYR A 56 -16.34 10.72 4.01
CA TYR A 56 -16.06 11.04 5.42
C TYR A 56 -16.91 12.19 5.93
N ARG A 57 -17.03 13.27 5.15
CA ARG A 57 -17.84 14.44 5.53
C ARG A 57 -19.33 14.10 5.64
N ALA A 58 -19.84 13.22 4.76
CA ALA A 58 -21.23 12.78 4.80
C ALA A 58 -21.56 12.02 6.10
N ASP A 59 -20.57 11.32 6.66
CA ASP A 59 -20.67 10.62 7.95
C ASP A 59 -20.26 11.49 9.15
N GLY A 60 -19.98 12.78 8.94
CA GLY A 60 -19.65 13.73 9.99
C GLY A 60 -18.19 13.70 10.45
N LEU A 61 -17.30 13.00 9.73
CA LEU A 61 -15.87 13.00 9.99
C LEU A 61 -15.18 14.16 9.24
N ALA A 62 -14.51 15.04 9.99
CA ALA A 62 -13.71 16.13 9.44
C ALA A 62 -12.23 15.89 9.73
N LEU A 63 -11.45 15.63 8.67
CA LEU A 63 -10.02 15.36 8.80
C LEU A 63 -9.21 16.62 9.10
N SER A 64 -8.08 16.44 9.79
CA SER A 64 -7.08 17.49 9.90
C SER A 64 -6.36 17.67 8.55
N ALA A 65 -5.85 18.88 8.28
CA ALA A 65 -5.15 19.18 7.02
C ALA A 65 -3.83 18.42 6.82
N LYS A 66 -3.38 17.64 7.81
CA LYS A 66 -2.10 16.92 7.78
C LYS A 66 -2.25 15.43 7.47
N GLU A 67 -3.48 14.93 7.37
CA GLU A 67 -3.75 13.51 7.19
C GLU A 67 -4.28 13.23 5.79
N LEU A 68 -3.72 12.20 5.14
CA LEU A 68 -4.23 11.74 3.86
C LEU A 68 -5.45 10.84 4.09
N PRO A 69 -6.55 11.04 3.34
CA PRO A 69 -7.79 10.30 3.54
C PRO A 69 -7.64 8.79 3.27
N ASP A 70 -6.70 8.39 2.41
CA ASP A 70 -6.48 7.00 2.01
C ASP A 70 -5.44 6.26 2.86
N PHE A 71 -4.95 6.88 3.93
CA PHE A 71 -4.08 6.20 4.90
C PHE A 71 -4.86 5.13 5.67
N LEU A 72 -4.46 3.86 5.52
CA LEU A 72 -5.21 2.72 6.05
C LEU A 72 -5.57 2.84 7.54
N PRO A 73 -4.67 3.22 8.47
CA PRO A 73 -5.05 3.42 9.87
C PRO A 73 -6.20 4.44 10.07
N LEU A 74 -6.20 5.54 9.33
CA LEU A 74 -7.26 6.55 9.37
C LEU A 74 -8.56 6.02 8.76
N TYR A 75 -8.47 5.28 7.65
CA TYR A 75 -9.63 4.60 7.07
C TYR A 75 -10.26 3.60 8.05
N LEU A 76 -9.43 2.83 8.77
CA LEU A 76 -9.90 1.90 9.81
C LEU A 76 -10.53 2.63 11.01
N GLU A 77 -9.99 3.77 11.42
CA GLU A 77 -10.60 4.62 12.45
C GLU A 77 -11.99 5.10 12.00
N TYR A 78 -12.10 5.57 10.76
CA TYR A 78 -13.39 5.92 10.16
C TYR A 78 -14.35 4.74 10.18
N LEU A 79 -13.95 3.55 9.72
CA LEU A 79 -14.81 2.36 9.72
C LEU A 79 -15.24 1.96 11.14
N ALA A 80 -14.37 2.12 12.14
CA ALA A 80 -14.68 1.83 13.54
C ALA A 80 -15.76 2.78 14.13
N SER A 81 -15.97 3.95 13.52
CA SER A 81 -17.02 4.90 13.91
C SER A 81 -18.41 4.57 13.31
N LEU A 82 -18.46 3.72 12.28
CA LEU A 82 -19.69 3.32 11.60
C LEU A 82 -20.39 2.18 12.33
N ASP A 83 -21.64 1.90 11.94
CA ASP A 83 -22.28 0.64 12.35
C ASP A 83 -21.54 -0.58 11.78
N PRO A 84 -21.57 -1.74 12.46
CA PRO A 84 -20.80 -2.91 12.05
C PRO A 84 -21.09 -3.43 10.63
N ALA A 85 -22.29 -3.20 10.09
CA ALA A 85 -22.62 -3.65 8.74
C ALA A 85 -21.92 -2.76 7.69
N ARG A 86 -21.98 -1.44 7.86
CA ARG A 86 -21.24 -0.49 7.01
C ARG A 86 -19.73 -0.66 7.11
N ALA A 87 -19.21 -0.87 8.32
CA ALA A 87 -17.79 -1.13 8.53
C ALA A 87 -17.29 -2.37 7.76
N ARG A 88 -18.10 -3.45 7.76
CA ARG A 88 -17.80 -4.67 7.01
C ARG A 88 -17.79 -4.44 5.50
N VAL A 89 -18.75 -3.65 4.98
CA VAL A 89 -18.79 -3.27 3.56
C VAL A 89 -17.52 -2.50 3.19
N GLY A 90 -17.13 -1.50 3.98
CA GLY A 90 -15.89 -0.76 3.72
C GLY A 90 -14.63 -1.64 3.76
N LEU A 91 -14.53 -2.57 4.71
CA LEU A 91 -13.44 -3.55 4.72
C LEU A 91 -13.45 -4.45 3.48
N ALA A 92 -14.63 -4.85 3.00
CA ALA A 92 -14.78 -5.67 1.80
C ALA A 92 -14.33 -4.91 0.53
N ASP A 93 -14.63 -3.61 0.44
CA ASP A 93 -14.24 -2.77 -0.70
C ASP A 93 -12.70 -2.69 -0.86
N VAL A 94 -11.96 -2.68 0.25
CA VAL A 94 -10.49 -2.64 0.26
C VAL A 94 -9.85 -4.02 0.43
N ALA A 95 -10.63 -5.10 0.54
CA ALA A 95 -10.11 -6.45 0.77
C ALA A 95 -9.05 -6.92 -0.25
N PRO A 96 -9.15 -6.61 -1.56
CA PRO A 96 -8.09 -6.95 -2.51
C PRO A 96 -6.73 -6.30 -2.15
N ILE A 97 -6.74 -5.04 -1.68
CA ILE A 97 -5.54 -4.31 -1.24
C ILE A 97 -4.98 -4.95 0.03
N LEU A 98 -5.87 -5.30 0.98
CA LEU A 98 -5.47 -5.98 2.22
C LEU A 98 -4.84 -7.36 1.94
N ALA A 99 -5.36 -8.10 0.96
CA ALA A 99 -4.82 -9.40 0.54
C ALA A 99 -3.44 -9.25 -0.10
N LEU A 100 -3.26 -8.24 -0.96
CA LEU A 100 -1.97 -7.91 -1.57
C LEU A 100 -0.93 -7.56 -0.51
N LEU A 101 -1.27 -6.67 0.42
CA LEU A 101 -0.40 -6.28 1.53
C LEU A 101 -0.08 -7.46 2.44
N ALA A 102 -1.07 -8.30 2.78
CA ALA A 102 -0.85 -9.50 3.58
C ALA A 102 0.19 -10.43 2.92
N ALA A 103 0.06 -10.69 1.62
CA ALA A 103 0.97 -11.56 0.89
C ALA A 103 2.40 -10.98 0.79
N ARG A 104 2.54 -9.68 0.51
CA ARG A 104 3.85 -9.00 0.53
C ARG A 104 4.51 -9.05 1.90
N LEU A 105 3.74 -8.81 2.96
CA LEU A 105 4.23 -8.88 4.34
C LEU A 105 4.64 -10.31 4.74
N GLN A 106 3.90 -11.34 4.31
CA GLN A 106 4.28 -12.74 4.51
C GLN A 106 5.58 -13.10 3.78
N GLN A 107 5.76 -12.63 2.55
CA GLN A 107 7.01 -12.83 1.80
C GLN A 107 8.21 -12.19 2.51
N ARG A 108 8.00 -11.03 3.13
CA ARG A 108 9.01 -10.35 3.97
C ARG A 108 9.12 -10.93 5.39
N GLN A 109 8.39 -12.01 5.70
CA GLN A 109 8.33 -12.65 7.02
C GLN A 109 7.95 -11.69 8.15
N SER A 110 7.20 -10.64 7.83
CA SER A 110 6.77 -9.62 8.79
C SER A 110 5.56 -10.10 9.58
N ARG A 111 5.64 -9.97 10.91
CA ARG A 111 4.53 -10.30 11.82
C ARG A 111 3.30 -9.40 11.65
N TYR A 112 3.46 -8.23 11.03
CA TYR A 112 2.33 -7.37 10.67
C TYR A 112 1.35 -8.06 9.72
N SER A 113 1.78 -9.07 8.95
CA SER A 113 0.89 -9.89 8.12
C SER A 113 -0.26 -10.54 8.90
N GLU A 114 -0.07 -10.82 10.21
CA GLU A 114 -1.12 -11.33 11.08
C GLU A 114 -2.29 -10.34 11.20
N LEU A 115 -2.02 -9.03 11.25
CA LEU A 115 -3.05 -7.99 11.34
C LEU A 115 -3.86 -7.91 10.05
N PHE A 116 -3.21 -7.95 8.89
CA PHE A 116 -3.90 -7.92 7.60
C PHE A 116 -4.74 -9.18 7.39
N THR A 117 -4.24 -10.34 7.82
CA THR A 117 -5.02 -11.59 7.81
C THR A 117 -6.29 -11.47 8.69
N LEU A 118 -6.20 -10.80 9.83
CA LEU A 118 -7.37 -10.50 10.67
C LEU A 118 -8.34 -9.55 9.96
N LEU A 119 -7.86 -8.47 9.35
CA LEU A 119 -8.73 -7.53 8.62
C LEU A 119 -9.46 -8.23 7.46
N LEU A 120 -8.80 -9.14 6.75
CA LEU A 120 -9.42 -9.97 5.72
C LEU A 120 -10.51 -10.88 6.29
N ALA A 121 -10.24 -11.57 7.39
CA ALA A 121 -11.24 -12.39 8.08
C ALA A 121 -12.45 -11.56 8.54
N LEU A 122 -12.23 -10.32 8.97
CA LEU A 122 -13.30 -9.38 9.35
C LEU A 122 -14.10 -8.87 8.14
N SER A 123 -13.51 -8.82 6.94
CA SER A 123 -14.20 -8.41 5.72
C SER A 123 -15.22 -9.43 5.22
N ASP A 124 -15.05 -10.72 5.56
CA ASP A 124 -15.93 -11.84 5.15
C ASP A 124 -16.10 -11.98 3.63
N THR A 125 -15.08 -11.58 2.88
CA THR A 125 -15.05 -11.69 1.41
C THR A 125 -14.62 -13.07 0.90
N GLY A 126 -14.09 -13.92 1.78
CA GLY A 126 -13.53 -15.23 1.42
C GLY A 126 -12.24 -15.17 0.59
N LEU A 127 -11.69 -13.96 0.35
CA LEU A 127 -10.41 -13.78 -0.35
C LEU A 127 -9.27 -14.38 0.48
N ALA A 128 -8.50 -15.27 -0.15
CA ALA A 128 -7.33 -15.88 0.47
C ALA A 128 -6.05 -15.17 0.01
N VAL A 129 -5.11 -15.01 0.94
CA VAL A 129 -3.77 -14.48 0.66
C VAL A 129 -3.03 -15.34 -0.37
N ASP A 130 -3.31 -16.65 -0.36
CA ASP A 130 -2.71 -17.65 -1.26
C ASP A 130 -3.03 -17.42 -2.73
N ASP A 131 -4.16 -16.77 -3.05
CA ASP A 131 -4.57 -16.50 -4.43
C ASP A 131 -3.64 -15.49 -5.12
N LEU A 132 -2.96 -14.63 -4.35
CA LEU A 132 -2.05 -13.58 -4.85
C LEU A 132 -0.57 -13.95 -4.71
N ALA A 133 -0.25 -14.97 -3.91
CA ALA A 133 1.11 -15.43 -3.64
C ALA A 133 1.98 -15.74 -4.90
N PRO A 134 1.48 -16.35 -5.99
CA PRO A 134 2.33 -16.64 -7.16
C PRO A 134 2.72 -15.39 -7.94
N THR A 135 1.86 -14.38 -7.98
CA THR A 135 2.08 -13.11 -8.67
C THR A 135 3.16 -12.28 -7.96
N ILE A 136 3.10 -12.25 -6.62
CA ILE A 136 4.00 -11.44 -5.78
C ILE A 136 5.40 -12.06 -5.66
N LYS A 137 5.54 -13.39 -5.77
CA LYS A 137 6.86 -14.05 -5.72
C LYS A 137 7.86 -13.54 -6.76
N GLN A 138 7.38 -12.94 -7.85
CA GLN A 138 8.21 -12.40 -8.92
C GLN A 138 8.50 -10.89 -8.76
N GLU A 139 7.88 -10.24 -7.78
CA GLU A 139 8.04 -8.80 -7.51
C GLU A 139 9.41 -8.52 -6.88
N ALA A 140 10.15 -7.58 -7.46
CA ALA A 140 11.41 -7.10 -6.91
C ALA A 140 11.16 -6.21 -5.68
N ARG A 141 12.10 -6.20 -4.73
CA ARG A 141 12.01 -5.32 -3.56
C ARG A 141 12.33 -3.87 -3.94
N ASP A 142 11.41 -2.98 -3.61
CA ASP A 142 11.46 -1.55 -3.90
C ASP A 142 12.00 -0.69 -2.76
N ASP A 143 12.22 -1.29 -1.60
CA ASP A 143 12.68 -0.63 -0.37
C ASP A 143 14.20 -0.77 -0.12
N THR A 144 14.92 -1.48 -1.01
CA THR A 144 16.37 -1.67 -0.88
C THR A 144 17.15 -0.39 -1.23
N PRO A 145 18.34 -0.16 -0.65
CA PRO A 145 19.15 1.01 -1.01
C PRO A 145 19.38 1.14 -2.52
N ALA A 146 19.68 0.03 -3.21
CA ALA A 146 19.89 0.04 -4.66
C ALA A 146 18.61 0.39 -5.45
N ALA A 147 17.44 -0.07 -4.98
CA ALA A 147 16.14 0.28 -5.57
C ALA A 147 15.84 1.78 -5.40
N LEU A 148 16.08 2.32 -4.20
CA LEU A 148 15.92 3.73 -3.92
C LEU A 148 16.90 4.57 -4.75
N ASP A 149 18.19 4.24 -4.74
CA ASP A 149 19.20 4.95 -5.54
C ASP A 149 18.83 5.00 -7.03
N ALA A 150 18.29 3.91 -7.59
CA ALA A 150 17.85 3.85 -8.98
C ALA A 150 16.70 4.83 -9.29
N VAL A 151 15.71 4.96 -8.40
CA VAL A 151 14.60 5.92 -8.58
C VAL A 151 15.08 7.37 -8.45
N TRP A 152 15.97 7.65 -7.48
CA TRP A 152 16.47 9.00 -7.23
C TRP A 152 17.42 9.50 -8.34
N GLU A 153 18.15 8.61 -9.00
CA GLU A 153 18.96 8.96 -10.19
C GLU A 153 18.11 9.44 -11.37
N GLU A 154 16.88 8.95 -11.51
CA GLU A 154 15.97 9.32 -12.61
C GLU A 154 15.27 10.67 -12.39
N GLU A 155 14.99 11.03 -11.13
CA GLU A 155 14.37 12.31 -10.77
C GLU A 155 15.34 13.50 -10.77
N GLN A 156 16.65 13.30 -11.00
CA GLN A 156 17.61 14.40 -11.08
C GLN A 156 17.26 15.36 -12.22
N ILE A 157 16.58 16.46 -11.88
CA ILE A 157 16.32 17.59 -12.77
C ILE A 157 17.66 18.15 -13.24
N ARG A 158 17.96 18.01 -14.53
CA ARG A 158 19.04 18.76 -15.17
C ARG A 158 18.66 20.23 -15.19
N PHE A 159 19.12 20.98 -14.18
CA PHE A 159 19.12 22.44 -14.26
C PHE A 159 19.91 22.86 -15.51
N LEU A 160 19.38 23.84 -16.25
CA LEU A 160 19.91 24.25 -17.54
C LEU A 160 21.43 24.47 -17.49
N GLY A 161 22.15 23.69 -18.30
CA GLY A 161 23.45 24.08 -18.81
C GLY A 161 24.65 23.44 -18.12
N GLU A 162 24.75 22.12 -18.11
CA GLU A 162 26.04 21.44 -18.28
C GLU A 162 25.77 20.07 -18.92
N GLN A 163 26.48 19.79 -20.02
CA GLN A 163 26.35 18.54 -20.78
C GLN A 163 26.92 17.39 -19.95
N GLY A 164 26.13 16.87 -19.01
CA GLY A 164 26.34 15.60 -18.35
C GLY A 164 26.17 14.47 -19.37
N CYS A 165 27.28 13.88 -19.77
CA CYS A 165 27.37 12.75 -20.70
C CYS A 165 26.84 11.46 -20.03
N ALA A 166 25.52 11.34 -19.88
CA ALA A 166 24.88 10.04 -19.74
C ALA A 166 24.60 9.53 -21.16
N SER A 167 25.25 8.43 -21.54
CA SER A 167 24.99 7.81 -22.84
C SER A 167 23.51 7.38 -22.94
N ALA A 168 22.93 7.39 -24.14
CA ALA A 168 21.56 6.91 -24.35
C ALA A 168 21.32 5.47 -23.85
N GLN A 169 22.39 4.67 -23.75
CA GLN A 169 22.36 3.32 -23.18
C GLN A 169 22.23 3.32 -21.65
N GLN A 170 22.89 4.26 -20.95
CA GLN A 170 22.72 4.43 -19.49
C GLN A 170 21.30 4.89 -19.17
N ALA A 171 20.76 5.87 -19.90
CA ALA A 171 19.39 6.36 -19.69
C ALA A 171 18.33 5.28 -19.96
N ALA A 172 18.53 4.41 -20.97
CA ALA A 172 17.63 3.31 -21.26
C ALA A 172 17.74 2.14 -20.26
N HIS A 173 18.95 1.88 -19.75
CA HIS A 173 19.17 0.88 -18.71
C HIS A 173 18.58 1.32 -17.36
N GLN A 174 18.76 2.61 -17.01
CA GLN A 174 18.21 3.22 -15.80
C GLN A 174 16.68 3.10 -15.78
N ARG A 175 15.98 3.61 -16.81
CA ARG A 175 14.51 3.51 -16.92
C ARG A 175 13.98 2.09 -16.78
N ARG A 176 14.68 1.12 -17.40
CA ARG A 176 14.32 -0.30 -17.28
C ARG A 176 14.46 -0.82 -15.86
N PHE A 177 15.40 -0.29 -15.10
CA PHE A 177 15.65 -0.67 -13.71
C PHE A 177 14.60 -0.05 -12.78
N ALA A 178 14.27 1.24 -12.92
CA ALA A 178 13.19 1.83 -12.12
C ALA A 178 11.82 1.21 -12.43
N ASP A 179 11.50 1.00 -13.71
CA ASP A 179 10.26 0.30 -14.12
C ASP A 179 10.21 -1.15 -13.59
N ALA A 180 11.36 -1.81 -13.44
CA ALA A 180 11.44 -3.18 -12.89
C ALA A 180 11.28 -3.24 -11.36
N VAL A 181 11.44 -2.11 -10.68
CA VAL A 181 11.36 -1.99 -9.22
C VAL A 181 9.99 -1.44 -8.79
N ALA A 182 9.21 -0.89 -9.71
CA ALA A 182 7.84 -0.48 -9.45
C ALA A 182 6.97 -1.68 -9.02
N PRO A 183 6.22 -1.57 -7.92
CA PRO A 183 5.38 -2.67 -7.48
C PRO A 183 4.23 -2.92 -8.45
N GLN A 184 3.70 -4.13 -8.43
CA GLN A 184 2.52 -4.46 -9.22
C GLN A 184 1.27 -3.83 -8.59
N TYR A 185 0.52 -3.08 -9.39
CA TYR A 185 -0.74 -2.44 -8.99
C TYR A 185 -1.93 -3.34 -9.33
N LEU A 186 -2.98 -3.26 -8.52
CA LEU A 186 -4.26 -3.96 -8.77
C LEU A 186 -5.03 -3.24 -9.88
N ASP A 187 -5.59 -4.01 -10.81
CA ASP A 187 -6.54 -3.46 -11.77
C ASP A 187 -7.89 -3.23 -11.08
N VAL A 188 -8.44 -2.01 -11.24
CA VAL A 188 -9.76 -1.63 -10.74
C VAL A 188 -10.87 -2.56 -11.28
N ALA A 189 -10.67 -3.15 -12.47
CA ALA A 189 -11.60 -4.13 -13.05
C ALA A 189 -11.62 -5.46 -12.28
N ASP A 190 -10.49 -5.87 -11.72
CA ASP A 190 -10.38 -7.12 -10.94
C ASP A 190 -11.06 -6.98 -9.57
N MET A 191 -11.07 -5.78 -8.98
CA MET A 191 -11.75 -5.49 -7.71
C MET A 191 -13.28 -5.68 -7.79
N LYS A 192 -13.91 -5.34 -8.94
CA LYS A 192 -15.37 -5.46 -9.13
C LYS A 192 -15.85 -6.90 -9.36
N THR A 193 -14.94 -7.81 -9.68
CA THR A 193 -15.28 -9.19 -10.06
C THR A 193 -15.50 -10.10 -8.84
N SER A 194 -14.93 -9.74 -7.68
CA SER A 194 -15.12 -10.49 -6.43
C SER A 194 -16.50 -10.29 -5.83
N THR A 195 -17.07 -9.09 -5.94
CA THR A 195 -18.41 -8.74 -5.41
C THR A 195 -19.57 -9.40 -6.19
N ARG A 196 -19.33 -9.90 -7.41
CA ARG A 196 -20.37 -10.46 -8.30
C ARG A 196 -20.55 -11.98 -8.22
N ARG A 197 -19.70 -12.71 -7.48
CA ARG A 197 -19.81 -14.19 -7.38
C ARG A 197 -20.67 -14.67 -6.21
N LEU A 198 -21.27 -13.76 -5.43
CA LEU A 198 -22.08 -14.07 -4.25
C LEU A 198 -23.55 -13.60 -4.34
N SER A 199 -24.03 -13.30 -5.55
CA SER A 199 -25.44 -12.98 -5.82
C SER A 199 -26.15 -14.10 -6.58
#